data_AF-A0AAW1D6Z4-F1
#
_entry.id   AF-A0AAW1D6Z4-F1
#
_cell.length_a   1.000
_cell.length_b   1.000
_cell.length_c   1.000
_cell.angle_alpha   90.00
_cell.angle_beta   90.00
_cell.angle_gamma   90.00
#
_symmetry.space_group_name_H-M   'P 1'
#
loop_
_entity.id
_entity.type
_entity.pdbx_description
1 polymer ?
#
loop_
_entity_poly.entity_id
_entity_poly.type
_entity_poly.pdbx_seq_one_letter_code
_entity_poly.pdbx_strand_id
1 'polypeptide(L)'
;MFAQVWIPWNMKEFWPYTAGTLFVTVMTVTGCIIYSACGVFHFTFTFQMSAYLKILLNRLETNGPADKTIYKHHRKLNKFVEDYNKLFAGQLYLEMCVTCVQECGFGFPLLKSLKAHDPNALDLLYKSIYALLAPFMFCSCGQEISTQIEKLHHSAYMSNWYEYKPKDRRMLLVMMSSTLKPTTLNYKKFVSFNYICFTTIVQGIYSFITVLINLDGD
;
A
#
# COMPACT_ATOMS: atom_id res chain seq x y z
N MET A 1 -22.47 -3.09 -3.17
CA MET A 1 -21.74 -3.29 -4.44
C MET A 1 -22.21 -4.62 -5.03
N PHE A 2 -23.27 -4.61 -5.85
CA PHE A 2 -23.75 -5.85 -6.48
C PHE A 2 -23.05 -5.98 -7.82
N ALA A 3 -21.98 -6.77 -7.87
CA ALA A 3 -21.60 -7.40 -9.12
C ALA A 3 -22.82 -8.21 -9.57
N GLN A 4 -23.41 -7.89 -10.71
CA GLN A 4 -24.46 -8.71 -11.30
C GLN A 4 -23.81 -10.02 -11.75
N VAL A 5 -23.69 -10.95 -10.80
CA VAL A 5 -23.25 -12.32 -11.08
C VAL A 5 -24.34 -12.94 -11.94
N TRP A 6 -23.98 -13.36 -13.14
CA TRP A 6 -24.89 -14.11 -13.98
C TRP A 6 -25.17 -15.45 -13.30
N ILE A 7 -26.44 -15.74 -13.02
CA ILE A 7 -26.85 -16.98 -12.38
C ILE A 7 -27.80 -17.73 -13.32
N PRO A 8 -27.58 -19.03 -13.59
CA PRO A 8 -28.31 -19.76 -14.62
C PRO A 8 -29.81 -19.99 -14.34
N TRP A 9 -30.30 -19.70 -13.13
CA TRP A 9 -31.70 -19.90 -12.75
C TRP A 9 -32.60 -18.68 -13.04
N ASN A 10 -33.90 -18.96 -13.27
CA ASN A 10 -34.90 -17.94 -13.52
C ASN A 10 -35.23 -17.15 -12.23
N MET A 11 -34.77 -15.91 -12.15
CA MET A 11 -34.90 -15.02 -10.98
C MET A 11 -36.30 -14.41 -10.80
N LYS A 12 -37.30 -14.88 -11.56
CA LYS A 12 -38.69 -14.39 -11.48
C LYS A 12 -39.48 -14.99 -10.32
N GLU A 13 -39.09 -16.17 -9.84
CA GLU A 13 -39.74 -16.84 -8.72
C GLU A 13 -39.07 -16.47 -7.38
N PHE A 14 -39.87 -16.40 -6.32
CA PHE A 14 -39.42 -15.94 -5.00
C PHE A 14 -38.28 -16.81 -4.41
N TRP A 15 -38.40 -18.13 -4.47
CA TRP A 15 -37.41 -19.07 -3.91
C TRP A 15 -36.04 -19.03 -4.61
N PRO A 16 -35.93 -19.11 -5.95
CA PRO A 16 -34.62 -18.98 -6.62
C PRO A 16 -34.03 -17.58 -6.49
N TYR A 17 -34.87 -16.52 -6.45
CA TYR A 17 -34.39 -15.15 -6.22
C TYR A 17 -33.77 -14.98 -4.83
N THR A 18 -34.45 -15.45 -3.78
CA THR A 18 -33.96 -15.39 -2.40
C THR A 18 -32.71 -16.24 -2.20
N ALA A 19 -32.68 -17.45 -2.75
CA ALA A 19 -31.49 -18.30 -2.72
C ALA A 19 -30.29 -17.66 -3.45
N GLY A 20 -30.51 -17.08 -4.63
CA GLY A 20 -29.47 -16.37 -5.39
C GLY A 20 -28.95 -15.14 -4.65
N THR A 21 -29.84 -14.35 -4.05
CA THR A 21 -29.45 -13.19 -3.24
C THR A 21 -28.64 -13.61 -2.01
N LEU A 22 -29.06 -14.64 -1.28
CA LEU A 22 -28.32 -15.18 -0.15
C LEU A 22 -26.92 -15.64 -0.59
N PHE A 23 -26.82 -16.40 -1.68
CA PHE A 23 -25.53 -16.84 -2.22
C PHE A 23 -24.58 -15.66 -2.53
N VAL A 24 -25.05 -14.63 -3.24
CA VAL A 24 -24.25 -13.44 -3.56
C VAL A 24 -23.84 -12.68 -2.29
N THR A 25 -24.74 -12.55 -1.31
CA THR A 25 -24.40 -11.90 -0.03
C THR A 25 -23.32 -12.66 0.74
N VAL A 26 -23.39 -14.00 0.80
CA VAL A 26 -22.34 -14.81 1.43
C VAL A 26 -21.00 -14.64 0.72
N MET A 27 -20.97 -14.72 -0.61
CA MET A 27 -19.73 -14.55 -1.39
C MET A 27 -19.09 -13.18 -1.21
N THR A 28 -19.91 -12.12 -1.24
CA THR A 28 -19.43 -10.74 -1.05
C THR A 28 -18.93 -10.51 0.37
N VAL A 29 -19.64 -10.99 1.39
CA VAL A 29 -19.22 -10.88 2.80
C VAL A 29 -17.90 -11.63 3.04
N THR A 30 -17.76 -12.86 2.53
CA THR A 30 -16.51 -13.61 2.66
C THR A 30 -15.35 -12.89 1.98
N GLY A 31 -15.56 -12.32 0.78
CA GLY A 31 -14.55 -11.50 0.10
C GLY A 31 -14.12 -10.28 0.92
N CYS A 32 -15.08 -9.54 1.49
CA CYS A 32 -14.80 -8.39 2.35
C CYS A 32 -14.02 -8.78 3.61
N ILE A 33 -14.32 -9.93 4.22
CA ILE A 33 -13.59 -10.43 5.40
C ILE A 33 -12.13 -10.75 5.04
N ILE A 34 -11.90 -11.44 3.92
CA ILE A 34 -10.54 -11.78 3.49
C ILE A 34 -9.74 -10.50 3.18
N TYR A 35 -10.33 -9.58 2.42
CA TYR A 35 -9.69 -8.31 2.06
C TYR A 35 -9.34 -7.47 3.29
N SER A 36 -10.29 -7.30 4.21
CA SER A 36 -10.05 -6.56 5.46
C SER A 36 -9.01 -7.23 6.35
N ALA A 37 -9.00 -8.57 6.46
CA ALA A 37 -7.98 -9.30 7.21
C ALA A 37 -6.57 -9.08 6.63
N CYS A 38 -6.41 -9.15 5.31
CA CYS A 38 -5.15 -8.82 4.64
C CYS A 38 -4.73 -7.37 4.89
N GLY A 39 -5.68 -6.43 4.82
CA GLY A 39 -5.42 -5.01 5.13
C GLY A 39 -4.95 -4.81 6.57
N VAL A 40 -5.64 -5.38 7.55
CA VAL A 40 -5.27 -5.29 8.98
C VAL A 40 -3.88 -5.89 9.22
N PHE A 41 -3.57 -7.02 8.59
CA PHE A 41 -2.25 -7.61 8.66
C PHE A 41 -1.17 -6.65 8.13
N HIS A 42 -1.40 -6.01 6.98
CA HIS A 42 -0.47 -5.03 6.40
C HIS A 42 -0.24 -3.82 7.32
N PHE A 43 -1.31 -3.26 7.88
CA PHE A 43 -1.20 -2.15 8.83
C PHE A 43 -0.46 -2.55 10.09
N THR A 44 -0.77 -3.72 10.64
CA THR A 44 -0.11 -4.25 11.84
C THR A 44 1.38 -4.45 11.59
N PHE A 45 1.75 -5.03 10.45
CA PHE A 45 3.15 -5.19 10.04
C PHE A 45 3.84 -3.83 9.96
N THR A 46 3.24 -2.86 9.26
CA THR A 46 3.80 -1.51 9.09
C THR A 46 4.01 -0.82 10.43
N PHE A 47 3.03 -0.92 11.33
CA PHE A 47 3.11 -0.35 12.67
C PHE A 47 4.24 -0.97 13.49
N GLN A 48 4.34 -2.31 13.50
CA GLN A 48 5.40 -3.01 14.21
C GLN A 48 6.79 -2.67 13.65
N MET A 49 6.92 -2.65 12.32
CA MET A 49 8.17 -2.28 11.66
C MET A 49 8.61 -0.87 12.00
N SER A 50 7.68 0.09 11.95
CA SER A 50 7.95 1.48 12.34
C SER A 50 8.34 1.60 13.82
N ALA A 51 7.69 0.84 14.71
CA ALA A 51 8.03 0.82 16.13
C ALA A 51 9.44 0.26 16.38
N TYR A 52 9.79 -0.86 15.73
CA TYR A 52 11.14 -1.44 15.85
C TYR A 52 12.22 -0.50 15.30
N LEU A 53 11.96 0.20 14.19
CA LEU A 53 12.87 1.21 13.65
C LEU A 53 13.08 2.38 14.62
N LYS A 54 12.01 2.89 15.24
CA LYS A 54 12.10 3.96 16.25
C LYS A 54 12.87 3.53 17.49
N ILE A 55 12.66 2.30 17.97
CA ILE A 55 13.43 1.74 19.09
C ILE A 55 14.91 1.63 18.72
N LEU A 56 15.20 1.16 17.50
CA LEU A 56 16.57 1.02 17.00
C LEU A 56 17.27 2.38 16.88
N LEU A 57 16.56 3.39 16.36
CA LEU A 57 17.00 4.77 16.28
C LEU A 57 17.34 5.32 17.68
N ASN A 58 16.42 5.21 18.63
CA ASN A 58 16.64 5.71 20.00
C ASN A 58 17.80 4.98 20.69
N ARG A 59 17.99 3.68 20.45
CA ARG A 59 19.15 2.92 20.97
C ARG A 59 20.46 3.37 20.35
N LEU A 60 20.45 3.71 19.06
CA LEU A 60 21.63 4.23 18.38
C LEU A 60 22.04 5.59 18.94
N GLU A 61 21.09 6.45 19.26
CA GLU A 61 21.34 7.78 19.84
C GLU A 61 21.79 7.71 21.29
N THR A 62 21.24 6.79 22.08
CA THR A 62 21.54 6.68 23.53
C THR A 62 22.80 5.86 23.84
N ASN A 63 22.93 4.65 23.26
CA ASN A 63 24.06 3.76 23.54
C ASN A 63 25.25 3.98 22.60
N GLY A 64 25.05 4.78 21.55
CA GLY A 64 26.01 4.94 20.49
C GLY A 64 26.20 3.66 19.65
N PRO A 65 27.08 3.74 18.65
CA PRO A 65 27.30 2.65 17.69
C PRO A 65 28.12 1.45 18.20
N ALA A 66 28.59 1.47 19.45
CA ALA A 66 29.37 0.37 20.03
C ALA A 66 28.51 -0.87 20.37
N ASP A 67 27.19 -0.74 20.37
CA ASP A 67 26.27 -1.82 20.69
C ASP A 67 26.07 -2.78 19.48
N LYS A 68 26.71 -3.95 19.55
CA LYS A 68 26.60 -5.01 18.54
C LYS A 68 25.17 -5.53 18.35
N THR A 69 24.28 -5.33 19.32
CA THR A 69 22.89 -5.78 19.20
C THR A 69 22.13 -4.96 18.16
N ILE A 70 22.47 -3.67 17.95
CA ILE A 70 21.84 -2.79 16.95
C ILE A 70 21.95 -3.42 15.56
N TYR A 71 23.16 -3.87 15.18
CA TYR A 71 23.39 -4.51 13.88
C TYR A 71 22.58 -5.80 13.72
N LYS A 72 22.50 -6.63 14.77
CA LYS A 72 21.73 -7.88 14.74
C LYS A 72 20.23 -7.62 14.55
N HIS A 73 19.70 -6.57 15.18
CA HIS A 73 18.30 -6.17 15.03
C HIS A 73 18.01 -5.57 13.65
N HIS A 74 18.89 -4.68 13.16
CA HIS A 74 18.78 -4.10 11.81
C HIS A 74 18.76 -5.19 10.72
N ARG A 75 19.67 -6.17 10.83
CA ARG A 75 19.71 -7.29 9.88
C ARG A 75 18.45 -8.15 9.92
N LYS A 76 17.88 -8.40 11.11
CA LYS A 76 16.61 -9.11 11.25
C LYS A 76 15.46 -8.33 10.62
N LEU A 77 15.44 -7.01 10.83
CA LEU A 77 14.43 -6.13 10.27
C LEU A 77 14.46 -6.15 8.74
N ASN A 78 15.64 -6.02 8.13
CA ASN A 78 15.79 -6.12 6.68
C ASN A 78 15.30 -7.48 6.16
N LYS A 79 15.62 -8.58 6.87
CA LYS A 79 15.11 -9.91 6.51
C LYS A 79 13.58 -9.99 6.58
N PHE A 80 12.95 -9.37 7.59
CA PHE A 80 11.49 -9.32 7.68
C PHE A 80 10.86 -8.56 6.51
N VAL A 81 11.45 -7.44 6.06
CA VAL A 81 10.96 -6.73 4.87
C VAL A 81 11.14 -7.59 3.61
N GLU A 82 12.27 -8.27 3.45
CA GLU A 82 12.51 -9.15 2.30
C GLU A 82 11.49 -10.30 2.25
N ASP A 83 11.22 -10.93 3.38
CA ASP A 83 10.26 -12.03 3.46
C ASP A 83 8.83 -11.52 3.27
N TYR A 84 8.49 -10.34 3.81
CA TYR A 84 7.22 -9.65 3.54
C TYR A 84 7.04 -9.37 2.04
N ASN A 85 8.05 -8.80 1.38
CA ASN A 85 7.99 -8.49 -0.04
C ASN A 85 7.84 -9.75 -0.90
N LYS A 86 8.46 -10.87 -0.53
CA LYS A 86 8.29 -12.15 -1.26
C LYS A 86 6.86 -12.68 -1.20
N LEU A 87 6.19 -12.50 -0.06
CA LEU A 87 4.84 -13.03 0.18
C LEU A 87 3.75 -12.10 -0.36
N PHE A 88 3.87 -10.79 -0.11
CA PHE A 88 2.77 -9.85 -0.30
C PHE A 88 2.99 -8.82 -1.42
N ALA A 89 4.20 -8.67 -1.96
CA ALA A 89 4.41 -7.62 -2.96
C ALA A 89 3.61 -7.87 -4.25
N GLY A 90 3.39 -9.14 -4.63
CA GLY A 90 2.53 -9.49 -5.77
C GLY A 90 1.07 -9.12 -5.52
N GLN A 91 0.56 -9.39 -4.31
CA GLN A 91 -0.79 -9.01 -3.90
C GLN A 91 -0.97 -7.49 -3.90
N LEU A 92 -0.04 -6.74 -3.30
CA LEU A 92 -0.09 -5.27 -3.29
C LEU A 92 -0.02 -4.67 -4.70
N TYR A 93 0.77 -5.27 -5.59
CA TYR A 93 0.86 -4.83 -6.98
C TYR A 93 -0.47 -5.05 -7.73
N LEU A 94 -1.08 -6.24 -7.58
CA LEU A 94 -2.38 -6.52 -8.17
C LEU A 94 -3.47 -5.60 -7.63
N GLU A 95 -3.45 -5.30 -6.34
CA GLU A 95 -4.36 -4.34 -5.71
C GLU A 95 -4.25 -2.95 -6.35
N MET A 96 -3.02 -2.46 -6.59
CA MET A 96 -2.80 -1.22 -7.31
C MET A 96 -3.38 -1.27 -8.73
N CYS A 97 -3.20 -2.35 -9.47
CA CYS A 97 -3.78 -2.50 -10.80
C CYS A 97 -5.32 -2.52 -10.77
N VAL A 98 -5.93 -3.23 -9.82
CA VAL A 98 -7.38 -3.32 -9.67
C VAL A 98 -7.98 -1.96 -9.34
N THR A 99 -7.39 -1.24 -8.39
CA THR A 99 -7.85 0.11 -8.01
C THR A 99 -7.72 1.10 -9.17
N CYS A 100 -6.66 1.03 -9.98
CA CYS A 100 -6.56 1.81 -11.22
C CYS A 100 -7.75 1.56 -12.16
N VAL A 101 -8.09 0.29 -12.41
CA VAL A 101 -9.18 -0.08 -13.31
C VAL A 101 -10.55 0.35 -12.74
N GLN A 102 -10.74 0.18 -11.43
CA GLN A 102 -11.95 0.63 -10.74
C GLN A 102 -12.15 2.14 -10.86
N GLU A 103 -11.10 2.93 -10.63
CA GLU A 103 -11.15 4.38 -10.73
C GLU A 103 -11.40 4.86 -12.16
N CYS A 104 -10.81 4.21 -13.17
CA CYS A 104 -11.14 4.51 -14.56
C CYS A 104 -12.63 4.24 -14.87
N GLY A 105 -13.19 3.17 -14.29
CA GLY A 105 -14.61 2.80 -14.46
C GLY A 105 -15.59 3.71 -13.71
N PHE A 106 -15.23 4.22 -12.53
CA PHE A 106 -16.10 5.10 -11.73
C PHE A 106 -15.88 6.59 -12.03
N GLY A 107 -14.65 6.99 -12.34
CA GLY A 107 -14.26 8.38 -12.53
C GLY A 107 -14.86 9.02 -13.78
N PHE A 108 -14.96 8.28 -14.90
CA PHE A 108 -15.59 8.82 -16.11
C PHE A 108 -17.11 9.07 -15.94
N PRO A 109 -17.93 8.09 -15.48
CA PRO A 109 -19.34 8.34 -15.19
C PRO A 109 -19.56 9.41 -14.12
N LEU A 110 -18.68 9.50 -13.12
CA LEU A 110 -18.73 10.54 -12.09
C LEU A 110 -18.66 11.93 -12.73
N LEU A 111 -17.68 12.19 -13.60
CA LEU A 111 -17.53 13.50 -14.24
C LEU A 111 -18.71 13.83 -15.17
N LYS A 112 -19.26 12.84 -15.87
CA LYS A 112 -20.46 13.02 -16.71
C LYS A 112 -21.70 13.35 -15.87
N SER A 113 -21.90 12.61 -14.78
CA SER A 113 -23.01 12.78 -13.84
C SER A 113 -22.93 14.14 -13.11
N LEU A 114 -21.73 14.61 -12.77
CA LEU A 114 -21.51 15.94 -12.19
C LEU A 114 -21.88 17.06 -13.18
N LYS A 115 -21.55 16.92 -14.47
CA LYS A 115 -21.97 17.89 -15.49
C LYS A 115 -23.50 17.93 -15.66
N ALA A 116 -24.13 16.75 -15.65
CA ALA A 116 -25.57 16.60 -15.82
C ALA A 116 -26.40 16.98 -14.56
N HIS A 117 -25.76 17.26 -13.41
CA HIS A 117 -26.43 17.49 -12.13
C HIS A 117 -27.34 16.32 -11.70
N ASP A 118 -26.95 15.09 -12.05
CA ASP A 118 -27.70 13.90 -11.70
C ASP A 118 -27.51 13.51 -10.22
N PRO A 119 -28.56 13.05 -9.51
CA PRO A 119 -28.46 12.63 -8.11
C PRO A 119 -27.56 11.40 -7.92
N ASN A 120 -27.31 10.61 -8.97
CA ASN A 120 -26.41 9.46 -8.96
C ASN A 120 -24.93 9.86 -8.81
N ALA A 121 -24.58 11.13 -8.99
CA ALA A 121 -23.21 11.63 -8.83
C ALA A 121 -22.67 11.37 -7.42
N LEU A 122 -23.53 11.42 -6.39
CA LEU A 122 -23.12 11.20 -5.00
C LEU A 122 -22.68 9.76 -4.75
N ASP A 123 -23.38 8.77 -5.31
CA ASP A 123 -23.01 7.36 -5.19
C ASP A 123 -21.70 7.06 -5.93
N LEU A 124 -21.53 7.64 -7.12
CA LEU A 124 -20.29 7.52 -7.90
C LEU A 124 -19.09 8.20 -7.20
N LEU A 125 -19.33 9.36 -6.57
CA LEU A 125 -18.31 10.07 -5.82
C LEU A 125 -17.85 9.26 -4.61
N TYR A 126 -18.79 8.70 -3.85
CA TYR A 126 -18.50 7.83 -2.73
C TYR A 126 -17.65 6.62 -3.16
N LYS A 127 -18.01 5.97 -4.28
CA LYS A 127 -17.26 4.82 -4.83
C LYS A 127 -15.83 5.19 -5.23
N SER A 128 -15.63 6.31 -5.94
CA SER A 128 -14.30 6.76 -6.37
C SER A 128 -13.41 7.14 -5.17
N ILE A 129 -13.96 7.85 -4.18
CA ILE A 129 -13.22 8.15 -2.95
C ILE A 129 -12.80 6.87 -2.22
N TYR A 130 -13.72 5.90 -2.12
CA TYR A 130 -13.44 4.63 -1.45
C TYR A 130 -12.34 3.81 -2.17
N ALA A 131 -12.38 3.74 -3.50
CA ALA A 131 -11.39 2.98 -4.27
C ALA A 131 -10.02 3.68 -4.34
N LEU A 132 -9.93 5.01 -4.20
CA LEU A 132 -8.66 5.72 -4.00
C LEU A 132 -8.09 5.60 -2.58
N LEU A 133 -8.93 5.37 -1.56
CA LEU A 133 -8.49 5.33 -0.17
C LEU A 133 -7.57 4.13 0.11
N ALA A 134 -7.90 2.95 -0.42
CA ALA A 134 -7.10 1.74 -0.24
C ALA A 134 -5.64 1.89 -0.75
N PRO A 135 -5.38 2.26 -2.03
CA PRO A 135 -4.02 2.42 -2.54
C PRO A 135 -3.29 3.58 -1.85
N PHE A 136 -4.01 4.65 -1.47
CA PHE A 136 -3.42 5.74 -0.67
C PHE A 136 -2.89 5.23 0.67
N MET A 137 -3.67 4.44 1.40
CA MET A 137 -3.26 3.92 2.71
C MET A 137 -2.07 2.94 2.59
N PHE A 138 -2.06 2.06 1.58
CA PHE A 138 -0.94 1.14 1.35
C PHE A 138 0.36 1.88 0.96
N CYS A 139 0.26 2.89 0.09
CA CYS A 139 1.42 3.73 -0.25
C CYS A 139 1.91 4.55 0.95
N SER A 140 1.00 5.02 1.81
CA SER A 140 1.34 5.70 3.06
C SER A 140 2.14 4.79 3.99
N CYS A 141 1.72 3.52 4.12
CA CYS A 141 2.43 2.53 4.93
C CYS A 141 3.87 2.30 4.45
N GLY A 142 4.05 2.13 3.13
CA GLY A 142 5.38 1.98 2.54
C GLY A 142 6.24 3.23 2.70
N GLN A 143 5.64 4.42 2.59
CA GLN A 143 6.34 5.70 2.83
C GLN A 143 6.77 5.84 4.29
N GLU A 144 5.93 5.49 5.26
CA GLU A 144 6.27 5.58 6.68
C GLU A 144 7.49 4.74 7.01
N ILE A 145 7.53 3.47 6.58
CA ILE A 145 8.69 2.59 6.78
C ILE A 145 9.95 3.21 6.15
N SER A 146 9.83 3.71 4.91
CA SER A 146 10.94 4.33 4.19
C SER A 146 11.49 5.55 4.94
N THR A 147 10.60 6.38 5.46
CA THR A 147 10.94 7.59 6.23
C THR A 147 11.64 7.25 7.54
N GLN A 148 11.21 6.21 8.25
CA GLN A 148 11.89 5.76 9.48
C GLN A 148 13.28 5.18 9.19
N ILE A 149 13.46 4.45 8.09
CA ILE A 149 14.77 3.95 7.66
C ILE A 149 15.72 5.10 7.30
N GLU A 150 15.22 6.13 6.62
CA GLU A 150 16.00 7.32 6.26
C GLU A 150 16.45 8.09 7.51
N LYS A 151 15.56 8.27 8.50
CA LYS A 151 15.92 8.87 9.80
C LYS A 151 17.02 8.07 10.51
N LEU A 152 16.91 6.74 10.49
CA LEU A 152 17.93 5.85 11.03
C LEU A 152 19.27 6.01 10.29
N HIS A 153 19.25 6.13 8.96
CA HIS A 153 20.44 6.39 8.16
C HIS A 153 21.10 7.72 8.57
N HIS A 154 20.31 8.79 8.63
CA HIS A 154 20.78 10.12 8.97
C HIS A 154 21.39 10.18 10.38
N SER A 155 20.70 9.61 11.39
CA SER A 155 21.20 9.57 12.76
C SER A 155 22.48 8.73 12.88
N ALA A 156 22.55 7.59 12.18
CA ALA A 156 23.78 6.82 12.09
C ALA A 156 24.92 7.65 11.48
N TYR A 157 24.67 8.36 10.38
CA TYR A 157 25.66 9.17 9.68
C TYR A 157 26.20 10.31 10.55
N MET A 158 25.33 10.96 11.32
CA MET A 158 25.67 12.05 12.24
C MET A 158 26.36 11.58 13.54
N SER A 159 26.38 10.28 13.81
CA SER A 159 27.17 9.76 14.94
C SER A 159 28.68 9.95 14.70
N ASN A 160 29.50 10.05 15.76
CA ASN A 160 30.96 10.16 15.64
C ASN A 160 31.62 8.83 15.20
N TRP A 161 31.06 8.13 14.22
CA TRP A 161 31.44 6.79 13.76
C TRP A 161 32.94 6.67 13.37
N TYR A 162 33.57 7.78 13.02
CA TYR A 162 34.99 7.87 12.66
C TYR A 162 35.93 7.71 13.86
N GLU A 163 35.47 8.01 15.08
CA GLU A 163 36.24 7.89 16.33
C GLU A 163 36.19 6.47 16.93
N TYR A 164 35.31 5.60 16.41
CA TYR A 164 35.12 4.25 16.94
C TYR A 164 36.17 3.24 16.44
N LYS A 165 36.30 2.15 17.19
CA LYS A 165 37.19 1.03 16.86
C LYS A 165 36.91 0.51 15.43
N PRO A 166 37.95 0.06 14.69
CA PRO A 166 37.79 -0.37 13.30
C PRO A 166 36.70 -1.42 13.06
N LYS A 167 36.50 -2.32 14.03
CA LYS A 167 35.47 -3.37 13.98
C LYS A 167 34.05 -2.80 14.01
N ASP A 168 33.79 -1.87 14.92
CA ASP A 168 32.46 -1.27 15.11
C ASP A 168 32.15 -0.27 13.99
N ARG A 169 33.17 0.49 13.56
CA ARG A 169 33.11 1.35 12.38
C ARG A 169 32.70 0.59 11.12
N ARG A 170 33.30 -0.59 10.88
CA ARG A 170 32.95 -1.43 9.72
C ARG A 170 31.49 -1.89 9.76
N MET A 171 30.96 -2.26 10.93
CA MET A 171 29.58 -2.70 11.07
C MET A 171 28.58 -1.57 10.79
N LEU A 172 28.86 -0.37 11.28
CA LEU A 172 28.06 0.81 10.98
C LEU A 172 28.06 1.15 9.50
N LEU A 173 29.23 1.14 8.84
CA LEU A 173 29.30 1.43 7.41
C LEU A 173 28.46 0.43 6.60
N VAL A 174 28.46 -0.85 6.98
CA VAL A 174 27.57 -1.85 6.36
C VAL A 174 26.10 -1.50 6.60
N MET A 175 25.73 -1.12 7.82
CA MET A 175 24.37 -0.69 8.14
C MET A 175 23.96 0.55 7.33
N MET A 176 24.78 1.60 7.30
CA MET A 176 24.57 2.81 6.50
C MET A 176 24.43 2.50 5.01
N SER A 177 25.31 1.65 4.47
CA SER A 177 25.24 1.23 3.06
C SER A 177 23.94 0.49 2.74
N SER A 178 23.41 -0.28 3.70
CA SER A 178 22.14 -0.97 3.54
C SER A 178 20.93 -0.05 3.66
N THR A 179 21.05 1.09 4.35
CA THR A 179 19.96 2.07 4.48
C THR A 179 19.98 3.16 3.40
N LEU A 180 21.11 3.35 2.71
CA LEU A 180 21.25 4.19 1.50
C LEU A 180 20.30 3.76 0.36
N LYS A 181 20.10 2.45 0.19
CA LYS A 181 18.97 1.91 -0.58
C LYS A 181 17.94 1.42 0.43
N PRO A 182 17.02 2.29 0.89
CA PRO A 182 16.11 1.92 1.95
C PRO A 182 15.40 0.62 1.58
N THR A 183 15.35 -0.31 2.53
CA THR A 183 14.60 -1.56 2.38
C THR A 183 13.12 -1.21 2.41
N THR A 184 12.61 -0.72 1.29
CA THR A 184 11.23 -0.29 1.14
C THR A 184 10.33 -1.48 0.83
N LEU A 185 9.03 -1.29 1.04
CA LEU A 185 8.05 -2.17 0.46
C LEU A 185 8.11 -2.00 -1.06
N ASN A 186 8.52 -3.05 -1.77
CA ASN A 186 8.67 -3.01 -3.21
C ASN A 186 8.27 -4.32 -3.88
N TYR A 187 7.74 -4.21 -5.09
CA TYR A 187 7.46 -5.33 -5.97
C TYR A 187 8.64 -5.56 -6.91
N LYS A 188 9.43 -6.62 -6.63
CA LYS A 188 10.54 -7.09 -7.48
C LYS A 188 11.50 -5.98 -7.95
N LYS A 189 11.67 -4.91 -7.15
CA LYS A 189 12.42 -3.69 -7.50
C LYS A 189 11.89 -2.89 -8.70
N PHE A 190 10.75 -3.25 -9.28
CA PHE A 190 10.10 -2.49 -10.36
C PHE A 190 9.26 -1.33 -9.81
N VAL A 191 8.50 -1.57 -8.75
CA VAL A 191 7.61 -0.58 -8.14
C VAL A 191 7.90 -0.50 -6.64
N SER A 192 8.18 0.70 -6.16
CA SER A 192 8.28 0.99 -4.72
C SER A 192 6.95 1.58 -4.26
N PHE A 193 6.34 1.00 -3.23
CA PHE A 193 5.08 1.49 -2.68
C PHE A 193 5.37 2.75 -1.84
N ASN A 194 5.16 3.92 -2.43
CA ASN A 194 5.40 5.23 -1.83
C ASN A 194 4.44 6.27 -2.42
N TYR A 195 4.48 7.50 -1.92
CA TYR A 195 3.62 8.57 -2.45
C TYR A 195 3.87 8.88 -3.93
N ILE A 196 5.09 8.69 -4.42
CA ILE A 196 5.43 8.88 -5.84
C ILE A 196 4.69 7.86 -6.72
N CYS A 197 4.60 6.60 -6.28
CA CYS A 197 3.82 5.58 -6.98
C CYS A 197 2.33 5.93 -6.99
N PHE A 198 1.78 6.38 -5.86
CA PHE A 198 0.38 6.81 -5.77
C PHE A 198 0.08 7.98 -6.72
N THR A 199 0.91 9.03 -6.73
CA THR A 199 0.69 10.18 -7.62
C THR A 199 0.83 9.79 -9.09
N THR A 200 1.75 8.90 -9.43
CA THR A 200 1.89 8.37 -10.80
C THR A 200 0.64 7.62 -11.25
N ILE A 201 0.05 6.82 -10.35
CA ILE A 201 -1.21 6.11 -10.59
C ILE A 201 -2.36 7.10 -10.83
N VAL A 202 -2.54 8.07 -9.93
CA VAL A 202 -3.60 9.09 -10.03
C VAL A 202 -3.45 9.93 -11.30
N GLN A 203 -2.22 10.28 -11.67
CA GLN A 203 -1.93 10.97 -12.93
C GLN A 203 -2.34 10.12 -14.14
N GLY A 204 -2.00 8.82 -14.14
CA GLY A 204 -2.41 7.90 -15.21
C GLY A 204 -3.93 7.79 -15.36
N ILE A 205 -4.65 7.67 -14.24
CA ILE A 205 -6.12 7.66 -14.21
C ILE A 205 -6.68 8.96 -14.78
N TYR A 206 -6.19 10.11 -14.32
CA TYR A 206 -6.63 11.43 -14.79
C TYR A 206 -6.40 11.61 -16.31
N SER A 207 -5.21 11.25 -16.81
CA SER A 207 -4.92 11.30 -18.23
C SER A 207 -5.85 10.43 -19.05
N PHE A 208 -6.11 9.19 -18.60
CA PHE A 208 -7.02 8.28 -19.28
C PHE A 208 -8.45 8.82 -19.32
N ILE A 209 -8.97 9.30 -18.19
CA ILE A 209 -10.31 9.89 -18.11
C ILE A 209 -10.42 11.12 -19.02
N THR A 210 -9.38 11.97 -19.06
CA THR A 210 -9.36 13.16 -19.92
C THR A 210 -9.47 12.79 -21.39
N VAL A 211 -8.74 11.75 -21.83
CA VAL A 211 -8.85 11.22 -23.20
C VAL A 211 -10.27 10.73 -23.49
N LEU A 212 -10.88 9.97 -22.58
CA LEU A 212 -12.25 9.48 -22.75
C LEU A 212 -13.27 10.61 -22.85
N ILE A 213 -13.10 11.68 -22.07
CA ILE A 213 -14.00 12.84 -22.13
C ILE A 213 -13.89 13.57 -23.47
N ASN A 214 -12.67 13.72 -24.00
CA ASN A 214 -12.48 14.35 -25.31
C ASN A 214 -13.11 13.51 -26.43
N LEU A 215 -12.98 12.18 -26.37
CA LEU A 215 -13.57 11.27 -27.35
C LEU A 215 -15.11 11.18 -27.27
N ASP A 216 -15.73 11.44 -26.12
CA ASP A 216 -17.19 11.51 -25.97
C ASP A 216 -17.76 12.88 -26.42
N GLY A 217 -16.89 13.89 -26.57
CA GLY A 217 -17.25 15.25 -26.97
C GLY A 217 -17.17 15.52 -28.48
N ASP A 218 -16.52 14.64 -29.24
CA ASP A 218 -16.49 14.60 -30.72
C ASP A 218 -17.65 13.74 -31.27
#